data_AF-A0A1F3SX50-F1
#
_entry.id   AF-A0A1F3SX50-F1
#
_cell.length_a   1.000
_cell.length_b   1.000
_cell.length_c   1.000
_cell.angle_alpha   90.00
_cell.angle_beta   90.00
_cell.angle_gamma   90.00
#
_symmetry.space_group_name_H-M   'P 1'
#
loop_
_entity.id
_entity.type
_entity.pdbx_description
1 polymer ?
#
loop_
_entity_poly.entity_id
_entity_poly.type
_entity_poly.pdbx_seq_one_letter_code
_entity_poly.pdbx_strand_id
1 'polypeptide(L)'
;MDIAWLDVPANLRKVKNTIEEAEAQDARILVFPEMALTGFCMQPEAAALELGSPEIRALAAMTRGKQVTVFIGAAIKDGLKYTNECLILRNGEIVGSYAKMNLFTVTDEHKHYEAGNQMLTIDFEGYQITPLICFDTRFAKPFINGAAAGTDVFIIMASWPDAQSMQWRTLLSARAMDTQAFVIGVNRIGAGDGMTFAGECMVVPPSGKPMFEYSSDEKLIVLDVDFGYSKKLKAKFPVLAEQHSPSHSLLSPRQIVLRTGNACPRH
;
A
#
# COMPACT_ATOMS: atom_id res chain seq x y z
N MET A 1 -1.80 -8.11 -10.26
CA MET A 1 -1.04 -9.36 -10.44
C MET A 1 -1.75 -10.48 -9.71
N ASP A 2 -1.93 -11.63 -10.37
CA ASP A 2 -2.34 -12.87 -9.72
C ASP A 2 -1.07 -13.60 -9.26
N ILE A 3 -0.89 -13.71 -7.95
CA ILE A 3 0.37 -14.18 -7.36
C ILE A 3 0.36 -15.71 -7.31
N ALA A 4 1.39 -16.33 -7.89
CA ALA A 4 1.60 -17.76 -7.75
C ALA A 4 2.07 -18.05 -6.31
N TRP A 5 1.24 -18.75 -5.53
CA TRP A 5 1.47 -18.95 -4.10
C TRP A 5 2.76 -19.74 -3.86
N LEU A 6 3.67 -19.21 -3.02
CA LEU A 6 4.95 -19.84 -2.66
C LEU A 6 5.87 -20.18 -3.85
N ASP A 7 5.62 -19.67 -5.05
CA ASP A 7 6.43 -19.92 -6.25
C ASP A 7 7.19 -18.65 -6.67
N VAL A 8 8.27 -18.38 -5.95
CA VAL A 8 9.16 -17.23 -6.23
C VAL A 8 9.66 -17.24 -7.67
N PRO A 9 10.13 -18.35 -8.26
CA PRO A 9 10.55 -18.37 -9.67
C PRO A 9 9.45 -17.95 -10.65
N ALA A 10 8.20 -18.39 -10.45
CA ALA A 10 7.09 -17.97 -11.30
C ALA A 10 6.75 -16.49 -11.16
N ASN A 11 6.73 -15.99 -9.93
CA ASN A 11 6.46 -14.57 -9.67
C ASN A 11 7.57 -13.67 -10.22
N LEU A 12 8.85 -14.06 -10.10
CA LEU A 12 9.97 -13.32 -10.68
C LEU A 12 9.87 -13.20 -12.22
N ARG A 13 9.38 -14.25 -12.91
CA ARG A 13 9.15 -14.18 -14.36
C ARG A 13 8.06 -13.17 -14.70
N LYS A 14 6.94 -13.17 -13.96
CA LYS A 14 5.86 -12.17 -14.13
C LYS A 14 6.39 -10.75 -13.90
N VAL A 15 7.09 -10.55 -12.78
CA VAL A 15 7.68 -9.26 -12.40
C VAL A 15 8.64 -8.74 -13.45
N LYS A 16 9.54 -9.59 -13.96
CA LYS A 16 10.47 -9.22 -15.04
C LYS A 16 9.71 -8.68 -16.26
N ASN A 17 8.72 -9.43 -16.74
CA ASN A 17 7.93 -9.03 -17.91
C ASN A 17 7.19 -7.71 -17.66
N THR A 18 6.61 -7.53 -16.47
CA THR A 18 5.92 -6.28 -16.11
C THR A 18 6.86 -5.09 -16.01
N ILE A 19 8.10 -5.26 -15.52
CA ILE A 19 9.12 -4.19 -15.52
C ILE A 19 9.49 -3.79 -16.95
N GLU A 20 9.67 -4.77 -17.85
CA GLU A 20 9.97 -4.52 -19.26
C GLU A 20 8.81 -3.80 -19.96
N GLU A 21 7.57 -4.22 -19.72
CA GLU A 21 6.36 -3.60 -20.28
C GLU A 21 6.14 -2.16 -19.74
N ALA A 22 6.43 -1.92 -18.46
CA ALA A 22 6.33 -0.60 -17.85
C ALA A 22 7.38 0.36 -18.42
N GLU A 23 8.62 -0.09 -18.59
CA GLU A 23 9.69 0.72 -19.21
C GLU A 23 9.35 1.05 -20.66
N ALA A 24 8.79 0.10 -21.42
CA ALA A 24 8.35 0.33 -22.81
C ALA A 24 7.20 1.35 -22.93
N GLN A 25 6.50 1.63 -21.83
CA GLN A 25 5.45 2.65 -21.74
C GLN A 25 5.92 3.92 -21.02
N ASP A 26 7.24 4.12 -20.89
CA ASP A 26 7.86 5.27 -20.22
C ASP A 26 7.40 5.49 -18.77
N ALA A 27 6.94 4.42 -18.10
CA ALA A 27 6.46 4.50 -16.73
C ALA A 27 7.61 4.81 -15.76
N ARG A 28 7.37 5.76 -14.85
CA ARG A 28 8.41 6.22 -13.91
C ARG A 28 8.31 5.57 -12.52
N ILE A 29 7.12 5.11 -12.14
CA ILE A 29 6.86 4.36 -10.91
C ILE A 29 6.07 3.10 -11.30
N LEU A 30 6.51 1.94 -10.81
CA LEU A 30 5.80 0.68 -10.93
C LEU A 30 5.57 0.11 -9.53
N VAL A 31 4.33 -0.26 -9.22
CA VAL A 31 3.95 -0.78 -7.90
C VAL A 31 3.34 -2.17 -8.08
N PHE A 32 3.88 -3.15 -7.37
CA PHE A 32 3.33 -4.49 -7.25
C PHE A 32 2.53 -4.65 -5.95
N PRO A 33 1.62 -5.64 -5.86
CA PRO A 33 0.89 -5.92 -4.63
C PRO A 33 1.77 -6.39 -3.45
N GLU A 34 1.17 -6.47 -2.27
CA GLU A 34 1.79 -7.06 -1.07
C GLU A 34 2.24 -8.49 -1.32
N MET A 35 3.45 -8.84 -0.85
CA MET A 35 4.05 -10.16 -1.03
C MET A 35 3.99 -10.71 -2.46
N ALA A 36 4.11 -9.85 -3.48
CA ALA A 36 4.09 -10.23 -4.89
C ALA A 36 5.09 -11.34 -5.27
N LEU A 37 6.22 -11.46 -4.57
CA LEU A 37 7.20 -12.51 -4.84
C LEU A 37 6.86 -13.86 -4.18
N THR A 38 6.25 -13.84 -2.99
CA THR A 38 6.16 -15.02 -2.12
C THR A 38 4.73 -15.52 -1.91
N GLY A 39 3.72 -14.66 -2.09
CA GLY A 39 2.35 -14.89 -1.65
C GLY A 39 2.16 -14.60 -0.16
N PHE A 40 0.99 -14.07 0.21
CA PHE A 40 0.62 -13.73 1.59
C PHE A 40 0.29 -14.97 2.41
N CYS A 41 1.32 -15.73 2.80
CA CYS A 41 1.18 -17.01 3.49
C CYS A 41 1.62 -16.95 4.96
N MET A 42 1.16 -17.89 5.77
CA MET A 42 1.59 -18.09 7.16
C MET A 42 2.68 -19.16 7.30
N GLN A 43 3.47 -19.37 6.24
CA GLN A 43 4.59 -20.32 6.18
C GLN A 43 5.80 -19.65 5.49
N PRO A 44 6.31 -18.53 6.03
CA PRO A 44 7.36 -17.75 5.38
C PRO A 44 8.63 -18.57 5.12
N GLU A 45 8.92 -19.60 5.91
CA GLU A 45 10.07 -20.50 5.72
C GLU A 45 10.10 -21.19 4.36
N ALA A 46 8.96 -21.32 3.68
CA ALA A 46 8.87 -21.97 2.38
C ALA A 46 9.30 -21.07 1.20
N ALA A 47 9.26 -19.74 1.36
CA ALA A 47 9.43 -18.82 0.23
C ALA A 47 10.13 -17.49 0.56
N ALA A 48 10.35 -17.15 1.83
CA ALA A 48 10.99 -15.90 2.21
C ALA A 48 12.42 -15.81 1.67
N LEU A 49 12.81 -14.60 1.28
CA LEU A 49 14.10 -14.33 0.64
C LEU A 49 14.99 -13.52 1.58
N GLU A 50 16.29 -13.75 1.54
CA GLU A 50 17.26 -12.85 2.19
C GLU A 50 17.58 -11.69 1.26
N LEU A 51 17.77 -10.47 1.78
CA LEU A 51 18.12 -9.30 0.95
C LEU A 51 19.39 -9.53 0.10
N GLY A 52 20.30 -10.37 0.59
CA GLY A 52 21.52 -10.78 -0.11
C GLY A 52 21.36 -12.02 -0.99
N SER A 53 20.16 -12.51 -1.26
CA SER A 53 19.99 -13.72 -2.07
C SER A 53 20.23 -13.47 -3.58
N PRO A 54 20.56 -14.51 -4.36
CA PRO A 54 20.66 -14.40 -5.82
C PRO A 54 19.38 -13.86 -6.47
N GLU A 55 18.21 -14.24 -5.97
CA GLU A 55 16.89 -13.81 -6.44
C GLU A 55 16.70 -12.30 -6.27
N ILE A 56 17.00 -11.77 -5.08
CA ILE A 56 16.87 -10.34 -4.80
C ILE A 56 17.88 -9.52 -5.60
N ARG A 57 19.12 -10.00 -5.75
CA ARG A 57 20.10 -9.36 -6.65
C ARG A 57 19.66 -9.36 -8.11
N ALA A 58 19.11 -10.47 -8.59
CA ALA A 58 18.60 -10.57 -9.95
C ALA A 58 17.42 -9.62 -10.17
N LEU A 59 16.51 -9.54 -9.20
CA LEU A 59 15.38 -8.62 -9.20
C LEU A 59 15.83 -7.15 -9.27
N ALA A 60 16.75 -6.73 -8.40
CA ALA A 60 17.30 -5.37 -8.45
C ALA A 60 17.93 -5.09 -9.82
N ALA A 61 18.74 -6.02 -10.35
CA ALA A 61 19.39 -5.91 -11.65
C ALA A 61 18.41 -5.73 -12.82
N MET A 62 17.15 -6.17 -12.72
CA MET A 62 16.13 -5.92 -13.74
C MET A 62 15.86 -4.43 -13.96
N THR A 63 16.10 -3.58 -12.96
CA THR A 63 15.89 -2.12 -13.05
C THR A 63 17.12 -1.35 -13.56
N ARG A 64 18.25 -2.02 -13.83
CA ARG A 64 19.50 -1.35 -14.25
C ARG A 64 19.32 -0.66 -15.61
N GLY A 65 19.71 0.60 -15.68
CA GLY A 65 19.63 1.42 -16.90
C GLY A 65 18.21 1.81 -17.31
N LYS A 66 17.22 1.59 -16.44
CA LYS A 66 15.80 1.92 -16.66
C LYS A 66 15.40 3.17 -15.88
N GLN A 67 14.35 3.85 -16.34
CA GLN A 67 13.83 5.04 -15.67
C GLN A 67 12.83 4.72 -14.56
N VAL A 68 12.26 3.51 -14.56
CA VAL A 68 11.26 3.08 -13.57
C VAL A 68 11.86 2.86 -12.18
N THR A 69 11.20 3.41 -11.15
CA THR A 69 11.37 3.00 -9.75
C THR A 69 10.31 1.96 -9.40
N VAL A 70 10.73 0.80 -8.88
CA VAL A 70 9.84 -0.33 -8.61
C VAL A 70 9.60 -0.49 -7.11
N PHE A 71 8.34 -0.60 -6.71
CA PHE A 71 7.91 -0.97 -5.35
C PHE A 71 7.37 -2.40 -5.41
N ILE A 72 7.95 -3.32 -4.66
CA ILE A 72 7.57 -4.74 -4.74
C ILE A 72 7.53 -5.43 -3.38
N GLY A 73 6.50 -6.25 -3.19
CA GLY A 73 6.25 -6.93 -1.92
C GLY A 73 6.92 -8.29 -1.84
N ALA A 74 7.52 -8.59 -0.70
CA ALA A 74 8.12 -9.89 -0.42
C ALA A 74 8.12 -10.22 1.07
N ALA A 75 8.05 -11.51 1.41
CA ALA A 75 8.51 -11.97 2.72
C ALA A 75 10.04 -11.97 2.72
N ILE A 76 10.65 -11.26 3.68
CA ILE A 76 12.10 -11.16 3.84
C ILE A 76 12.54 -11.90 5.10
N LYS A 77 13.66 -12.61 4.99
CA LYS A 77 14.28 -13.35 6.09
C LYS A 77 15.54 -12.62 6.57
N ASP A 78 15.66 -12.47 7.88
CA ASP A 78 16.89 -12.06 8.57
C ASP A 78 17.15 -12.96 9.78
N GLY A 79 18.14 -13.84 9.66
CA GLY A 79 18.41 -14.87 10.66
C GLY A 79 17.22 -15.82 10.85
N LEU A 80 16.56 -15.74 12.02
CA LEU A 80 15.37 -16.54 12.36
C LEU A 80 14.05 -15.76 12.19
N LYS A 81 14.13 -14.52 11.72
CA LYS A 81 13.00 -13.58 11.66
C LYS A 81 12.50 -13.47 10.24
N TYR A 82 11.19 -13.21 10.12
CA TYR A 82 10.54 -12.95 8.86
C TYR A 82 9.76 -11.63 8.92
N THR A 83 9.83 -10.83 7.88
CA THR A 83 9.15 -9.53 7.77
C THR A 83 8.38 -9.45 6.45
N ASN A 84 7.24 -8.78 6.46
CA ASN A 84 6.49 -8.44 5.26
C ASN A 84 6.99 -7.08 4.76
N GLU A 85 7.75 -7.08 3.66
CA GLU A 85 8.47 -5.88 3.22
C GLU A 85 8.05 -5.38 1.85
N CYS A 86 8.10 -4.06 1.69
CA CYS A 86 8.11 -3.35 0.43
C CYS A 86 9.58 -3.00 0.10
N LEU A 87 10.13 -3.68 -0.89
CA LEU A 87 11.43 -3.36 -1.46
C LEU A 87 11.27 -2.27 -2.53
N ILE A 88 12.15 -1.28 -2.49
CA ILE A 88 12.20 -0.18 -3.46
C ILE A 88 13.45 -0.36 -4.30
N LEU A 89 13.27 -0.57 -5.60
CA LEU A 89 14.35 -0.85 -6.53
C LEU A 89 14.49 0.31 -7.53
N ARG A 90 15.72 0.76 -7.74
CA ARG A 90 16.04 1.82 -8.69
C ARG A 90 17.42 1.58 -9.28
N ASN A 91 17.53 1.61 -10.61
CA ASN A 91 18.78 1.53 -11.35
C ASN A 91 19.74 0.39 -10.95
N GLY A 92 19.21 -0.81 -10.69
CA GLY A 92 20.03 -1.97 -10.34
C GLY A 92 20.26 -2.17 -8.85
N GLU A 93 19.71 -1.30 -8.00
CA GLU A 93 19.96 -1.26 -6.56
C GLU A 93 18.64 -1.32 -5.76
N ILE A 94 18.73 -1.79 -4.52
CA ILE A 94 17.67 -1.65 -3.52
C ILE A 94 17.94 -0.32 -2.80
N VAL A 95 17.11 0.68 -3.06
CA VAL A 95 17.26 2.02 -2.50
C VAL A 95 16.46 2.23 -1.20
N GLY A 96 15.66 1.23 -0.81
CA GLY A 96 14.96 1.22 0.46
C GLY A 96 14.22 -0.10 0.70
N SER A 97 13.96 -0.39 1.97
CA SER A 97 13.04 -1.45 2.39
C SER A 97 12.17 -0.97 3.54
N TYR A 98 10.86 -1.14 3.41
CA TYR A 98 9.89 -0.85 4.46
C TYR A 98 9.26 -2.15 4.95
N ALA A 99 9.41 -2.46 6.24
CA ALA A 99 8.73 -3.56 6.89
C ALA A 99 7.37 -3.12 7.47
N LYS A 100 6.31 -3.88 7.16
CA LYS A 100 4.94 -3.64 7.62
C LYS A 100 4.88 -3.46 9.14
N MET A 101 4.31 -2.34 9.58
CA MET A 101 4.28 -1.98 10.99
C MET A 101 3.10 -2.60 11.75
N ASN A 102 1.96 -2.78 11.08
CA ASN A 102 0.75 -3.32 11.72
C ASN A 102 0.43 -4.70 11.13
N LEU A 103 0.65 -5.75 11.92
CA LEU A 103 0.38 -7.13 11.52
C LEU A 103 -1.08 -7.52 11.74
N PHE A 104 -1.64 -8.29 10.83
CA PHE A 104 -3.03 -8.71 10.87
C PHE A 104 -3.21 -9.94 11.76
N THR A 105 -3.82 -9.75 12.92
CA THR A 105 -3.92 -10.81 13.95
C THR A 105 -4.93 -11.91 13.62
N VAL A 106 -5.97 -11.62 12.83
CA VAL A 106 -7.05 -12.57 12.51
C VAL A 106 -6.55 -13.76 11.68
N THR A 107 -5.51 -13.54 10.86
CA THR A 107 -4.87 -14.59 10.05
C THR A 107 -3.59 -15.12 10.68
N ASP A 108 -3.35 -14.80 11.96
CA ASP A 108 -2.13 -15.18 12.67
C ASP A 108 -0.82 -14.62 12.08
N GLU A 109 -0.85 -13.56 11.25
CA GLU A 109 0.36 -12.93 10.67
C GLU A 109 1.41 -12.60 11.75
N HIS A 110 0.96 -12.07 12.88
CA HIS A 110 1.79 -11.76 14.06
C HIS A 110 2.51 -12.96 14.72
N LYS A 111 2.12 -14.21 14.41
CA LYS A 111 2.79 -15.42 14.90
C LYS A 111 3.93 -15.87 13.99
N HIS A 112 3.92 -15.43 12.73
CA HIS A 112 4.86 -15.86 11.68
C HIS A 112 5.80 -14.74 11.22
N TYR A 113 5.38 -13.49 11.36
CA TYR A 113 6.13 -12.30 10.95
C TYR A 113 6.38 -11.36 12.13
N GLU A 114 7.50 -10.64 12.07
CA GLU A 114 7.79 -9.52 12.96
C GLU A 114 7.33 -8.20 12.36
N ALA A 115 6.89 -7.29 13.23
CA ALA A 115 6.45 -5.96 12.83
C ALA A 115 7.66 -5.05 12.60
N GLY A 116 7.60 -4.25 11.54
CA GLY A 116 8.47 -3.10 11.37
C GLY A 116 8.23 -2.03 12.44
N ASN A 117 9.23 -1.19 12.68
CA ASN A 117 9.18 -0.13 13.69
C ASN A 117 9.55 1.26 13.15
N GLN A 118 9.78 1.37 11.84
CA GLN A 118 10.25 2.59 11.20
C GLN A 118 9.44 2.88 9.94
N MET A 119 9.05 4.15 9.79
CA MET A 119 8.54 4.68 8.53
C MET A 119 9.71 4.87 7.56
N LEU A 120 9.45 4.64 6.27
CA LEU A 120 10.38 4.95 5.19
C LEU A 120 9.74 5.98 4.26
N THR A 121 10.52 7.00 3.89
CA THR A 121 10.13 7.95 2.84
C THR A 121 11.29 8.09 1.88
N ILE A 122 11.03 8.00 0.59
CA ILE A 122 12.02 8.23 -0.45
C ILE A 122 11.73 9.52 -1.21
N ASP A 123 12.77 10.15 -1.72
CA ASP A 123 12.63 11.17 -2.75
C ASP A 123 12.45 10.52 -4.13
N PHE A 124 11.45 10.99 -4.84
CA PHE A 124 11.22 10.70 -6.24
C PHE A 124 10.94 12.01 -6.98
N GLU A 125 11.94 12.52 -7.68
CA GLU A 125 11.85 13.76 -8.48
C GLU A 125 11.33 14.96 -7.66
N GLY A 126 11.76 15.06 -6.40
CA GLY A 126 11.33 16.11 -5.48
C GLY A 126 10.00 15.85 -4.78
N TYR A 127 9.31 14.73 -5.05
CA TYR A 127 8.12 14.31 -4.31
C TYR A 127 8.49 13.26 -3.25
N GLN A 128 7.92 13.43 -2.06
CA GLN A 128 8.16 12.50 -0.95
C GLN A 128 7.16 11.35 -1.02
N ILE A 129 7.66 10.13 -1.21
CA ILE A 129 6.85 8.92 -1.35
C ILE A 129 7.05 7.99 -0.15
N THR A 130 5.96 7.59 0.47
CA THR A 130 5.97 6.72 1.65
C THR A 130 5.16 5.45 1.36
N PRO A 131 5.80 4.28 1.28
CA PRO A 131 5.07 3.02 1.18
C PRO A 131 4.48 2.63 2.54
N LEU A 132 3.31 1.99 2.49
CA LEU A 132 2.67 1.30 3.60
C LEU A 132 2.08 -0.02 3.06
N ILE A 133 1.81 -0.97 3.94
CA ILE A 133 1.39 -2.31 3.51
C ILE A 133 0.04 -2.68 4.13
N CYS A 134 -0.94 -2.89 3.25
CA CYS A 134 -2.23 -3.53 3.52
C CYS A 134 -2.89 -3.07 4.83
N PHE A 135 -2.73 -3.84 5.91
CA PHE A 135 -3.37 -3.62 7.19
C PHE A 135 -2.99 -2.27 7.85
N ASP A 136 -1.82 -1.69 7.49
CA ASP A 136 -1.43 -0.33 7.87
C ASP A 136 -2.52 0.71 7.52
N THR A 137 -3.27 0.49 6.42
CA THR A 137 -4.35 1.35 5.93
C THR A 137 -5.45 1.61 6.98
N ARG A 138 -5.67 0.65 7.87
CA ARG A 138 -6.69 0.78 8.93
C ARG A 138 -6.35 1.84 9.96
N PHE A 139 -5.07 2.16 10.12
CA PHE A 139 -4.60 3.07 11.15
C PHE A 139 -4.32 4.43 10.52
N ALA A 140 -4.94 5.49 11.05
CA ALA A 140 -4.66 6.84 10.55
C ALA A 140 -3.26 7.33 10.94
N LYS A 141 -2.72 6.84 12.07
CA LYS A 141 -1.47 7.34 12.65
C LYS A 141 -0.25 7.30 11.69
N PRO A 142 0.04 6.20 10.96
CA PRO A 142 1.14 6.19 9.99
C PRO A 142 0.99 7.27 8.90
N PHE A 143 -0.24 7.48 8.42
CA PHE A 143 -0.54 8.47 7.38
C PHE A 143 -0.38 9.91 7.91
N ILE A 144 -0.93 10.21 9.09
CA ILE A 144 -0.78 11.54 9.71
C ILE A 144 0.70 11.84 9.97
N ASN A 145 1.45 10.86 10.49
CA ASN A 145 2.88 11.03 10.74
C ASN A 145 3.68 11.25 9.44
N GLY A 146 3.40 10.47 8.39
CA GLY A 146 4.04 10.68 7.08
C GLY A 146 3.71 12.04 6.49
N ALA A 147 2.44 12.44 6.53
CA ALA A 147 2.00 13.73 6.02
C ALA A 147 2.64 14.91 6.77
N ALA A 148 2.74 14.81 8.10
CA ALA A 148 3.47 15.78 8.92
C ALA A 148 4.98 15.82 8.60
N ALA A 149 5.55 14.69 8.19
CA ALA A 149 6.93 14.59 7.69
C ALA A 149 7.09 15.01 6.21
N GLY A 150 6.02 15.45 5.56
CA GLY A 150 6.06 16.00 4.20
C GLY A 150 5.68 15.03 3.08
N THR A 151 5.16 13.82 3.37
CA THR A 151 4.74 12.85 2.35
C THR A 151 3.73 13.45 1.38
N ASP A 152 4.02 13.41 0.08
CA ASP A 152 3.14 13.85 -1.01
C ASP A 152 2.33 12.70 -1.61
N VAL A 153 2.88 11.48 -1.55
CA VAL A 153 2.27 10.27 -2.11
C VAL A 153 2.44 9.11 -1.14
N PHE A 154 1.34 8.48 -0.76
CA PHE A 154 1.35 7.18 -0.10
C PHE A 154 1.12 6.07 -1.14
N ILE A 155 1.97 5.04 -1.09
CA ILE A 155 1.79 3.83 -1.89
C ILE A 155 1.38 2.71 -0.96
N ILE A 156 0.21 2.12 -1.21
CA ILE A 156 -0.35 1.05 -0.39
C ILE A 156 -0.34 -0.23 -1.20
N MET A 157 0.53 -1.15 -0.82
CA MET A 157 0.59 -2.48 -1.41
C MET A 157 -0.26 -3.44 -0.60
N ALA A 158 -1.16 -4.19 -1.23
CA ALA A 158 -2.13 -4.98 -0.49
C ALA A 158 -2.42 -6.37 -1.08
N SER A 159 -2.74 -7.28 -0.16
CA SER A 159 -3.58 -8.45 -0.34
C SER A 159 -4.86 -8.26 0.48
N TRP A 160 -5.73 -7.36 0.01
CA TRP A 160 -6.98 -7.00 0.68
C TRP A 160 -8.15 -7.85 0.13
N PRO A 161 -8.84 -8.64 0.98
CA PRO A 161 -9.90 -9.54 0.51
C PRO A 161 -11.12 -8.81 -0.05
N ASP A 162 -11.74 -9.40 -1.08
CA ASP A 162 -12.93 -8.87 -1.77
C ASP A 162 -14.11 -8.63 -0.81
N ALA A 163 -14.29 -9.52 0.18
CA ALA A 163 -15.32 -9.39 1.23
C ALA A 163 -15.22 -8.09 2.05
N GLN A 164 -14.08 -7.39 1.99
CA GLN A 164 -13.82 -6.14 2.71
C GLN A 164 -13.56 -4.96 1.77
N SER A 165 -13.97 -5.07 0.50
CA SER A 165 -13.83 -4.06 -0.55
C SER A 165 -14.25 -2.65 -0.11
N MET A 166 -15.46 -2.52 0.47
CA MET A 166 -15.97 -1.22 0.91
C MET A 166 -15.02 -0.54 1.90
N GLN A 167 -14.42 -1.31 2.82
CA GLN A 167 -13.49 -0.76 3.81
C GLN A 167 -12.20 -0.27 3.13
N TRP A 168 -11.66 -1.04 2.18
CA TRP A 168 -10.49 -0.65 1.40
C TRP A 168 -10.71 0.69 0.71
N ARG A 169 -11.76 0.80 -0.11
CA ARG A 169 -12.06 2.02 -0.89
C ARG A 169 -12.31 3.23 -0.01
N THR A 170 -13.06 3.03 1.08
CA THR A 170 -13.39 4.09 2.04
C THR A 170 -12.15 4.59 2.76
N LEU A 171 -11.29 3.68 3.22
CA LEU A 171 -10.08 4.05 3.96
C LEU A 171 -9.08 4.76 3.06
N LEU A 172 -8.80 4.29 1.84
CA LEU A 172 -7.90 4.99 0.93
C LEU A 172 -8.37 6.43 0.67
N SER A 173 -9.67 6.60 0.46
CA SER A 173 -10.28 7.92 0.24
C SER A 173 -10.17 8.81 1.47
N ALA A 174 -10.43 8.27 2.66
CA ALA A 174 -10.25 8.98 3.92
C ALA A 174 -8.80 9.41 4.11
N ARG A 175 -7.83 8.52 3.88
CA ARG A 175 -6.40 8.83 4.05
C ARG A 175 -5.91 9.91 3.10
N ALA A 176 -6.40 9.94 1.86
CA ALA A 176 -6.06 11.01 0.92
C ALA A 176 -6.55 12.38 1.42
N MET A 177 -7.76 12.44 1.98
CA MET A 177 -8.31 13.66 2.57
C MET A 177 -7.59 14.06 3.86
N ASP A 178 -7.39 13.12 4.79
CA ASP A 178 -6.77 13.34 6.10
C ASP A 178 -5.36 13.94 5.96
N THR A 179 -4.64 13.56 4.90
CA THR A 179 -3.22 13.91 4.70
C THR A 179 -2.99 14.98 3.63
N GLN A 180 -4.00 15.28 2.82
CA GLN A 180 -3.87 16.05 1.59
C GLN A 180 -2.77 15.51 0.64
N ALA A 181 -2.53 14.20 0.67
CA ALA A 181 -1.58 13.50 -0.17
C ALA A 181 -2.32 12.61 -1.19
N PHE A 182 -1.63 12.22 -2.26
CA PHE A 182 -2.11 11.13 -3.09
C PHE A 182 -2.04 9.82 -2.32
N VAL A 183 -3.02 8.96 -2.51
CA VAL A 183 -3.01 7.58 -2.01
C VAL A 183 -3.21 6.64 -3.19
N ILE A 184 -2.20 5.83 -3.46
CA ILE A 184 -2.19 4.83 -4.54
C ILE A 184 -2.30 3.45 -3.93
N GLY A 185 -3.46 2.83 -4.04
CA GLY A 185 -3.71 1.46 -3.59
C GLY A 185 -3.52 0.47 -4.73
N VAL A 186 -2.60 -0.49 -4.56
CA VAL A 186 -2.41 -1.61 -5.48
C VAL A 186 -2.67 -2.90 -4.74
N ASN A 187 -3.76 -3.57 -5.11
CA ASN A 187 -4.18 -4.81 -4.51
C ASN A 187 -4.09 -5.97 -5.53
N ARG A 188 -3.87 -7.18 -5.04
CA ARG A 188 -3.74 -8.37 -5.89
C ARG A 188 -5.11 -8.80 -6.44
N ILE A 189 -5.09 -9.65 -7.46
CA ILE A 189 -6.26 -10.40 -7.92
C ILE A 189 -6.06 -11.90 -7.63
N GLY A 190 -7.12 -12.68 -7.80
CA GLY A 190 -7.10 -14.14 -7.81
C GLY A 190 -7.59 -14.71 -6.50
N ALA A 191 -7.19 -15.96 -6.23
CA ALA A 191 -7.48 -16.65 -4.99
C ALA A 191 -6.18 -17.04 -4.29
N GLY A 192 -6.23 -17.21 -2.97
CA GLY A 192 -5.11 -17.71 -2.18
C GLY A 192 -5.51 -17.83 -0.72
N ASP A 193 -5.07 -18.90 -0.06
CA ASP A 193 -5.32 -19.17 1.37
C ASP A 193 -6.80 -19.05 1.78
N GLY A 194 -7.69 -19.59 0.93
CA GLY A 194 -9.15 -19.56 1.17
C GLY A 194 -9.82 -18.19 0.97
N MET A 195 -9.09 -17.18 0.51
CA MET A 195 -9.60 -15.83 0.23
C MET A 195 -9.62 -15.52 -1.27
N THR A 196 -10.52 -14.63 -1.67
CA THR A 196 -10.59 -14.06 -3.02
C THR A 196 -10.22 -12.58 -3.00
N PHE A 197 -9.60 -12.12 -4.09
CA PHE A 197 -9.08 -10.77 -4.24
C PHE A 197 -9.53 -10.23 -5.60
N ALA A 198 -10.17 -9.06 -5.60
CA ALA A 198 -10.77 -8.46 -6.80
C ALA A 198 -9.89 -7.40 -7.48
N GLY A 199 -8.61 -7.28 -7.10
CA GLY A 199 -7.70 -6.26 -7.66
C GLY A 199 -7.91 -4.89 -7.03
N GLU A 200 -9.13 -4.35 -7.05
CA GLU A 200 -9.56 -3.05 -6.48
C GLU A 200 -8.47 -1.97 -6.37
N CYS A 201 -7.67 -1.81 -7.42
CA CYS A 201 -6.61 -0.82 -7.45
C CYS A 201 -7.24 0.57 -7.58
N MET A 202 -6.67 1.55 -6.89
CA MET A 202 -7.20 2.91 -6.86
C MET A 202 -6.10 3.95 -6.83
N VAL A 203 -6.30 5.06 -7.54
CA VAL A 203 -5.53 6.28 -7.35
C VAL A 203 -6.47 7.34 -6.81
N VAL A 204 -6.21 7.77 -5.58
CA VAL A 204 -7.03 8.77 -4.90
C VAL A 204 -6.24 10.05 -4.71
N PRO A 205 -6.60 11.13 -5.40
CA PRO A 205 -6.00 12.44 -5.18
C PRO A 205 -6.39 13.00 -3.79
N PRO A 206 -5.69 14.05 -3.32
CA PRO A 206 -5.99 14.76 -2.07
C PRO A 206 -7.44 15.21 -1.85
N SER A 207 -8.28 15.26 -2.91
CA SER A 207 -9.70 15.57 -2.80
C SER A 207 -10.53 14.43 -2.19
N GLY A 208 -9.97 13.23 -2.08
CA GLY A 208 -10.66 12.03 -1.58
C GLY A 208 -11.59 11.35 -2.59
N LYS A 209 -11.88 11.98 -3.73
CA LYS A 209 -12.65 11.34 -4.81
C LYS A 209 -11.67 10.59 -5.73
N PRO A 210 -11.77 9.25 -5.86
CA PRO A 210 -10.88 8.48 -6.72
C PRO A 210 -10.88 9.04 -8.15
N MET A 211 -9.69 9.21 -8.73
CA MET A 211 -9.55 9.56 -10.15
C MET A 211 -9.44 8.31 -11.03
N PHE A 212 -9.11 7.17 -10.41
CA PHE A 212 -8.99 5.88 -11.06
C PHE A 212 -9.38 4.76 -10.10
N GLU A 213 -10.11 3.78 -10.62
CA GLU A 213 -10.47 2.53 -9.93
C GLU A 213 -10.45 1.38 -10.95
N TYR A 214 -9.93 0.22 -10.56
CA TYR A 214 -9.94 -0.97 -11.41
C TYR A 214 -10.00 -2.27 -10.60
N SER A 215 -10.97 -3.11 -10.93
CA SER A 215 -11.25 -4.37 -10.22
C SER A 215 -11.60 -5.51 -11.19
N SER A 216 -10.87 -5.60 -12.29
CA SER A 216 -11.14 -6.58 -13.37
C SER A 216 -9.99 -7.59 -13.45
N ASP A 217 -9.56 -7.95 -14.67
CA ASP A 217 -8.54 -8.94 -14.98
C ASP A 217 -7.10 -8.54 -14.60
N GLU A 218 -6.16 -9.51 -14.64
CA GLU A 218 -4.74 -9.23 -14.42
C GLU A 218 -4.18 -8.39 -15.59
N LYS A 219 -3.86 -7.12 -15.32
CA LYS A 219 -3.37 -6.18 -16.33
C LYS A 219 -2.40 -5.14 -15.75
N LEU A 220 -1.40 -4.73 -16.52
CA LEU A 220 -0.60 -3.53 -16.25
C LEU A 220 -1.40 -2.29 -16.71
N ILE A 221 -1.57 -1.32 -15.81
CA ILE A 221 -2.29 -0.08 -16.10
C ILE A 221 -1.34 1.08 -15.83
N VAL A 222 -1.15 1.92 -16.85
CA VAL A 222 -0.30 3.11 -16.79
C VAL A 222 -1.21 4.34 -16.74
N LEU A 223 -0.92 5.25 -15.81
CA LEU A 223 -1.71 6.45 -15.55
C LEU A 223 -0.78 7.66 -15.39
N ASP A 224 -1.15 8.77 -16.02
CA ASP A 224 -0.49 10.05 -15.80
C ASP A 224 -1.08 10.74 -14.56
N VAL A 225 -0.23 11.05 -13.58
CA VAL A 225 -0.64 11.65 -12.31
C VAL A 225 0.22 12.88 -11.98
N ASP A 226 -0.41 14.04 -11.83
CA ASP A 226 0.27 15.28 -11.38
C ASP A 226 0.30 15.33 -9.83
N PHE A 227 1.39 14.81 -9.24
CA PHE A 227 1.62 14.91 -7.80
C PHE A 227 1.77 16.34 -7.28
N GLY A 228 2.05 17.31 -8.16
CA GLY A 228 2.13 18.73 -7.83
C GLY A 228 0.83 19.28 -7.24
N TYR A 229 -0.32 18.65 -7.51
CA TYR A 229 -1.59 19.01 -6.89
C TYR A 229 -1.58 18.90 -5.36
N SER A 230 -0.89 17.90 -4.77
CA SER A 230 -0.79 17.75 -3.31
C SER A 230 -0.10 18.95 -2.66
N LYS A 231 1.07 19.34 -3.19
CA LYS A 231 1.82 20.51 -2.70
C LYS A 231 1.01 21.80 -2.81
N LYS A 232 0.36 22.02 -3.95
CA LYS A 232 -0.52 23.18 -4.17
C LYS A 232 -1.67 23.23 -3.16
N LEU A 233 -2.29 22.08 -2.87
CA LEU A 233 -3.41 22.01 -1.93
C LEU A 233 -2.96 22.26 -0.48
N LYS A 234 -1.87 21.61 -0.03
CA LYS A 234 -1.29 21.83 1.30
C LYS A 234 -0.88 23.29 1.52
N ALA A 235 -0.31 23.95 0.51
CA ALA A 235 0.05 25.37 0.59
C ALA A 235 -1.19 26.29 0.68
N LYS A 236 -2.30 25.91 0.05
CA LYS A 236 -3.54 26.71 0.03
C LYS A 236 -4.42 26.49 1.27
N PHE A 237 -4.47 25.26 1.78
CA PHE A 237 -5.33 24.84 2.88
C PHE A 237 -4.54 23.87 3.80
N PRO A 238 -3.66 24.35 4.69
CA PRO A 238 -2.77 23.47 5.46
C PRO A 238 -3.50 22.80 6.64
N VAL A 239 -4.39 21.85 6.36
CA VAL A 239 -5.33 21.29 7.36
C VAL A 239 -4.64 20.69 8.59
N LEU A 240 -3.46 20.09 8.43
CA LEU A 240 -2.67 19.54 9.54
C LEU A 240 -2.10 20.63 10.44
N ALA A 241 -1.72 21.79 9.89
CA ALA A 241 -1.24 22.92 10.67
C ALA A 241 -2.38 23.68 11.37
N GLU A 242 -3.58 23.64 10.80
CA GLU A 242 -4.80 24.24 11.38
C GLU A 242 -5.45 23.35 12.45
N GLN A 243 -4.92 22.16 12.72
CA GLN A 243 -5.44 21.27 13.74
C GLN A 243 -5.29 21.89 15.15
N HIS A 244 -6.38 22.46 15.66
CA HIS A 244 -6.43 23.02 17.00
C HIS A 244 -6.43 21.91 18.08
N SER A 245 -5.64 22.10 19.14
CA SER A 245 -5.89 21.43 20.42
C SER A 245 -7.19 21.98 21.02
N PRO A 246 -8.09 21.16 21.56
CA PRO A 246 -9.46 21.58 21.83
C PRO A 246 -9.54 22.69 22.89
N SER A 247 -10.10 23.84 22.51
CA SER A 247 -10.88 24.69 23.42
C SER A 247 -12.34 24.39 23.19
N HIS A 248 -13.00 23.80 24.19
CA HIS A 248 -14.41 23.42 24.09
C HIS A 248 -15.33 24.64 23.94
N SER A 249 -16.01 24.74 22.80
CA SER A 249 -17.32 25.39 22.73
C SER A 249 -18.28 24.50 21.95
N LEU A 250 -19.22 23.88 22.66
CA LEU A 250 -20.24 23.02 22.10
C LEU A 250 -21.25 23.87 21.33
N LEU A 251 -21.31 23.71 20.01
CA LEU A 251 -22.44 24.19 19.21
C LEU A 251 -23.64 23.23 19.36
N SER A 252 -24.84 23.81 19.31
CA SER A 252 -26.13 23.15 19.48
C SER A 252 -26.34 21.95 18.52
N PRO A 253 -26.80 20.79 19.02
CA PRO A 253 -26.93 19.59 18.20
C PRO A 253 -28.18 19.60 17.30
N ARG A 254 -27.99 19.17 16.04
CA ARG A 254 -29.04 18.52 15.25
C ARG A 254 -29.21 17.10 15.78
N GLN A 255 -30.39 16.76 16.28
CA GLN A 255 -30.62 15.48 16.96
C GLN A 255 -30.80 14.33 15.95
N ILE A 256 -30.07 13.23 16.14
CA ILE A 256 -30.30 11.94 15.49
C ILE A 256 -30.81 10.97 16.57
N VAL A 257 -31.97 10.35 16.35
CA VAL A 257 -32.49 9.30 17.23
C VAL A 257 -32.05 7.94 16.70
N LEU A 258 -31.21 7.24 17.46
CA LEU A 258 -30.78 5.88 17.16
C LEU A 258 -31.47 4.92 18.14
N ARG A 259 -32.14 3.88 17.62
CA ARG A 259 -32.68 2.79 18.45
C ARG A 259 -31.75 1.59 18.33
N THR A 260 -31.30 1.05 19.46
CA THR A 260 -30.46 -0.15 19.52
C THR A 260 -31.23 -1.27 20.23
N GLY A 261 -31.49 -2.38 19.53
CA GLY A 261 -32.10 -3.60 20.09
C GLY A 261 -33.56 -3.83 19.72
N ASN A 262 -33.91 -5.11 19.49
CA ASN A 262 -35.23 -5.62 19.07
C ASN A 262 -36.37 -4.95 19.83
N ALA A 263 -37.06 -4.02 19.17
CA ALA A 263 -38.37 -3.59 19.63
C ALA A 263 -39.33 -4.77 19.45
N CYS A 264 -39.56 -5.51 20.53
CA CYS A 264 -40.75 -6.34 20.66
C CYS A 264 -41.95 -5.40 20.40
N PRO A 265 -42.80 -5.64 19.39
CA PRO A 265 -43.95 -4.78 19.16
C PRO A 265 -44.90 -4.98 20.34
N ARG A 266 -44.98 -3.98 21.23
CA ARG A 266 -46.12 -3.85 22.12
C ARG A 266 -47.24 -3.21 21.33
N HIS A 267 -48.16 -4.03 20.82
CA HIS A 267 -49.59 -3.78 20.83
C HIS A 267 -50.31 -5.11 20.97
#